data_AF-A0A430KNF3-F1
#
_entry.id   AF-A0A430KNF3-F1
#
_cell.length_a   1.000
_cell.length_b   1.000
_cell.length_c   1.000
_cell.angle_alpha   90.00
_cell.angle_beta   90.00
_cell.angle_gamma   90.00
#
_symmetry.space_group_name_H-M   'P 1'
#
loop_
_entity.id
_entity.type
_entity.pdbx_description
1 polymer ?
#
loop_
_entity_poly.entity_id
_entity_poly.type
_entity_poly.pdbx_seq_one_letter_code
_entity_poly.pdbx_strand_id
1 'polypeptide(L)'
;MESLILFLCTGFVSMSAALSAGQLNKLPEADKSAFLQSRNGAVLVIMAGNVGALTLIGALAYGFRLLEWWIPLSSIFISFPAISVGVTQRLFGDKINLFIMFPLTLVSAGLLYYFW
;
A
#
# COMPACT_ATOMS: atom_id res chain seq x y z
N MET A 1 -11.45 18.13 2.21
CA MET A 1 -11.51 16.83 1.50
C MET A 1 -12.46 15.96 2.28
N GLU A 2 -13.34 15.21 1.62
CA GLU A 2 -14.25 14.29 2.33
C GLU A 2 -13.44 13.17 2.98
N SER A 3 -13.65 12.90 4.28
CA SER A 3 -12.89 11.92 5.06
C SER A 3 -12.94 10.52 4.43
N LEU A 4 -14.06 10.18 3.79
CA LEU A 4 -14.23 8.93 3.06
C LEU A 4 -13.25 8.83 1.89
N ILE A 5 -13.11 9.88 1.08
CA ILE A 5 -12.22 9.88 -0.09
C ILE A 5 -10.77 9.77 0.35
N LEU A 6 -10.37 10.54 1.37
CA LEU A 6 -9.01 10.47 1.90
C LEU A 6 -8.70 9.06 2.44
N PHE A 7 -9.63 8.47 3.17
CA PHE A 7 -9.52 7.10 3.67
C PHE A 7 -9.38 6.08 2.53
N LEU A 8 -10.28 6.11 1.54
CA LEU A 8 -10.30 5.15 0.44
C LEU A 8 -9.02 5.24 -0.40
N CYS A 9 -8.63 6.46 -0.79
CA CYS A 9 -7.42 6.66 -1.58
C CYS A 9 -6.17 6.22 -0.80
N THR A 10 -6.04 6.66 0.45
CA THR A 10 -4.85 6.34 1.26
C THR A 10 -4.76 4.86 1.56
N GLY A 11 -5.86 4.24 2.00
CA GLY A 11 -5.91 2.82 2.32
C GLY A 11 -5.63 1.95 1.10
N PHE A 12 -6.13 2.33 -0.08
CA PHE A 12 -5.86 1.63 -1.33
C PHE A 12 -4.37 1.69 -1.71
N VAL A 13 -3.77 2.89 -1.79
CA VAL A 13 -2.37 3.01 -2.24
C VAL A 13 -1.41 2.35 -1.25
N SER A 14 -1.68 2.48 0.06
CA SER A 14 -0.86 1.88 1.10
C SER A 14 -0.94 0.35 1.11
N MET A 15 -2.14 -0.21 0.89
CA MET A 15 -2.33 -1.66 0.75
C MET A 15 -1.65 -2.19 -0.52
N SER A 16 -1.80 -1.50 -1.65
CA SER A 16 -1.14 -1.87 -2.91
C SER A 16 0.38 -1.87 -2.78
N ALA A 17 0.96 -0.84 -2.16
CA ALA A 17 2.39 -0.77 -1.90
C ALA A 17 2.87 -1.90 -0.97
N ALA A 18 2.19 -2.10 0.16
CA ALA A 18 2.53 -3.16 1.12
C ALA A 18 2.47 -4.56 0.49
N LEU A 19 1.42 -4.82 -0.29
CA LEU A 19 1.22 -6.12 -0.90
C LEU A 19 2.20 -6.39 -2.03
N SER A 20 2.46 -5.42 -2.91
CA SER A 20 3.44 -5.59 -3.99
C SER A 20 4.87 -5.73 -3.45
N ALA A 21 5.25 -4.99 -2.41
CA ALA A 21 6.53 -5.21 -1.73
C ALA A 21 6.62 -6.65 -1.15
N GLY A 22 5.54 -7.12 -0.53
CA GLY A 22 5.44 -8.48 -0.01
C GLY A 22 5.57 -9.56 -1.09
N GLN A 23 4.95 -9.38 -2.26
CA GLN A 23 5.09 -10.31 -3.39
C GLN A 23 6.51 -10.30 -3.95
N LEU A 24 7.11 -9.13 -4.16
CA LEU A 24 8.48 -9.01 -4.67
C LEU A 24 9.51 -9.66 -3.73
N ASN A 25 9.31 -9.57 -2.42
CA ASN A 25 10.19 -10.18 -1.43
C ASN A 25 10.05 -11.71 -1.36
N LYS A 26 8.88 -12.24 -1.74
CA LYS A 26 8.59 -13.68 -1.80
C LYS A 26 9.04 -14.36 -3.09
N LEU A 27 9.50 -13.61 -4.09
CA LEU A 27 9.99 -14.18 -5.34
C LEU A 27 11.22 -15.08 -5.10
N PRO A 28 11.32 -16.24 -5.79
CA PRO A 28 12.54 -17.05 -5.81
C PRO A 28 13.75 -16.22 -6.24
N GLU A 29 14.93 -16.52 -5.69
CA GLU A 29 16.20 -15.84 -6.03
C GLU A 29 16.46 -15.78 -7.54
N ALA A 30 16.08 -16.83 -8.27
CA ALA A 30 16.22 -16.94 -9.72
C ALA A 30 15.33 -15.96 -10.50
N ASP A 31 14.17 -15.57 -9.94
CA ASP A 31 13.19 -14.68 -10.58
C ASP A 31 13.32 -13.22 -10.13
N LYS A 32 14.17 -12.96 -9.13
CA LYS A 32 14.50 -11.60 -8.69
C LYS A 32 15.27 -10.89 -9.80
N SER A 33 14.86 -9.67 -10.15
CA SER A 33 15.68 -8.81 -11.01
C SER A 33 16.99 -8.43 -10.32
N ALA A 34 17.99 -8.03 -11.10
CA ALA A 34 19.27 -7.51 -10.60
C ALA A 34 19.13 -6.47 -9.46
N PHE A 35 18.12 -5.60 -9.52
CA PHE A 35 17.83 -4.65 -8.44
C PHE A 35 17.48 -5.35 -7.10
N LEU A 36 16.63 -6.38 -7.12
CA LEU A 36 16.17 -7.11 -5.93
C LEU A 36 17.24 -8.08 -5.40
N GLN A 37 18.17 -8.49 -6.24
CA GLN A 37 19.34 -9.28 -5.83
C GLN A 37 20.38 -8.42 -5.11
N SER A 38 20.40 -7.10 -5.38
CA SER A 38 21.24 -6.18 -4.62
C SER A 38 20.72 -6.01 -3.19
N ARG A 39 21.63 -5.98 -2.20
CA ARG A 39 21.28 -5.76 -0.80
C ARG A 39 20.48 -4.48 -0.59
N ASN A 40 20.88 -3.40 -1.27
CA ASN A 40 20.22 -2.10 -1.14
C ASN A 40 18.81 -2.11 -1.74
N GLY A 41 18.62 -2.74 -2.90
CA GLY A 41 17.30 -2.83 -3.53
C GLY A 41 16.33 -3.71 -2.73
N ALA A 42 16.80 -4.83 -2.20
CA ALA A 42 16.00 -5.67 -1.30
C ALA A 42 15.55 -4.90 -0.04
N VAL A 43 16.48 -4.19 0.61
CA VAL A 43 16.18 -3.35 1.78
C VAL A 43 15.17 -2.25 1.42
N LEU A 44 15.33 -1.60 0.28
CA LEU A 44 14.42 -0.53 -0.17
C LEU A 44 12.99 -1.07 -0.34
N VAL A 45 12.82 -2.24 -0.96
CA VAL A 45 11.50 -2.86 -1.14
C VAL A 45 10.87 -3.23 0.20
N ILE A 46 11.64 -3.79 1.14
CA ILE A 46 11.14 -4.10 2.49
C ILE A 46 10.71 -2.82 3.21
N MET A 47 11.53 -1.77 3.15
CA MET A 47 11.21 -0.49 3.76
C MET A 47 9.96 0.14 3.14
N ALA A 48 9.82 0.08 1.81
CA ALA A 48 8.63 0.57 1.11
C ALA A 48 7.37 -0.19 1.54
N GLY A 49 7.46 -1.52 1.69
CA GLY A 49 6.37 -2.34 2.21
C GLY A 49 5.97 -1.98 3.63
N ASN A 50 6.95 -1.78 4.51
CA ASN A 50 6.71 -1.39 5.91
C ASN A 50 6.08 0.00 6.02
N VAL A 51 6.53 0.98 5.23
CA VAL A 51 5.91 2.31 5.16
C VAL A 51 4.47 2.20 4.65
N GLY A 52 4.21 1.35 3.65
CA GLY A 52 2.86 1.00 3.20
C GLY A 52 2.00 0.46 4.34
N ALA A 53 2.49 -0.53 5.08
CA ALA A 53 1.76 -1.13 6.19
C ALA A 53 1.47 -0.12 7.31
N LEU A 54 2.44 0.70 7.70
CA LEU A 54 2.26 1.74 8.72
C LEU A 54 1.27 2.82 8.28
N THR A 55 1.36 3.25 7.02
CA THR A 55 0.41 4.23 6.46
C THR A 55 -1.01 3.65 6.39
N LEU A 56 -1.15 2.36 6.07
CA LEU A 56 -2.43 1.67 6.09
C LEU A 56 -3.03 1.62 7.50
N ILE A 57 -2.23 1.29 8.51
CA ILE A 57 -2.69 1.33 9.92
C ILE A 57 -3.14 2.75 10.29
N GLY A 58 -2.39 3.78 9.88
CA GLY A 58 -2.80 5.17 10.05
C GLY A 58 -4.14 5.48 9.37
N ALA A 59 -4.32 5.02 8.12
CA ALA A 59 -5.56 5.18 7.37
C ALA A 59 -6.75 4.51 8.08
N LEU A 60 -6.56 3.31 8.61
CA LEU A 60 -7.60 2.61 9.36
C LEU A 60 -7.97 3.36 10.63
N ALA A 61 -6.98 3.80 11.41
CA ALA A 61 -7.23 4.56 12.63
C ALA A 61 -7.98 5.88 12.33
N TYR A 62 -7.62 6.58 11.25
CA TYR A 62 -8.35 7.72 10.74
C TYR A 62 -9.80 7.35 10.35
N GLY A 63 -9.96 6.27 9.59
CA GLY A 63 -11.26 5.77 9.14
C GLY A 63 -12.16 5.36 10.30
N PHE A 64 -11.66 4.61 11.28
CA PHE A 64 -12.42 4.21 12.47
C PHE A 64 -12.82 5.38 13.35
N ARG A 65 -12.07 6.48 13.32
CA ARG A 65 -12.37 7.70 14.08
C ARG A 65 -13.45 8.55 13.43
N LEU A 66 -13.46 8.64 12.11
CA LEU A 66 -14.27 9.62 11.36
C LEU A 66 -15.40 9.01 10.51
N LEU A 67 -15.37 7.70 10.27
CA LEU A 67 -16.35 6.96 9.48
C LEU A 67 -17.02 5.90 10.34
N GLU A 68 -18.12 5.33 9.84
CA GLU A 68 -18.73 4.17 10.48
C GLU A 68 -17.80 2.96 10.42
N TRP A 69 -17.67 2.25 11.55
CA TRP A 69 -16.69 1.17 11.77
C TRP A 69 -16.73 0.04 10.72
N TRP A 70 -17.87 -0.20 10.09
CA TRP A 70 -18.01 -1.22 9.06
C TRP A 70 -17.32 -0.83 7.74
N ILE A 71 -17.11 0.48 7.48
CA ILE A 71 -16.47 0.97 6.26
C ILE A 71 -14.97 0.62 6.26
N PRO A 72 -14.17 1.00 7.28
CA PRO A 72 -12.76 0.61 7.32
C PRO A 72 -12.58 -0.90 7.36
N LEU A 73 -13.43 -1.60 8.11
CA LEU A 73 -13.37 -3.05 8.27
C LEU A 73 -13.63 -3.78 6.93
N SER A 74 -14.71 -3.45 6.23
CA SER A 74 -14.99 -4.05 4.91
C SER A 74 -13.91 -3.68 3.89
N SER A 75 -13.39 -2.45 3.95
CA SER A 75 -12.36 -1.99 3.01
C SER A 75 -11.04 -2.75 3.15
N ILE A 76 -10.57 -3.03 4.38
CA ILE A 76 -9.30 -3.75 4.55
C ILE A 76 -9.39 -5.22 4.18
N PHE A 77 -10.53 -5.88 4.43
CA PHE A 77 -10.66 -7.31 4.18
C PHE A 77 -11.13 -7.64 2.76
N ILE A 78 -11.91 -6.74 2.14
CA ILE A 78 -12.56 -7.01 0.86
C ILE A 78 -12.06 -6.03 -0.21
N SER A 79 -12.36 -4.74 -0.05
CA SER A 79 -12.20 -3.78 -1.15
C SER A 79 -10.74 -3.54 -1.55
N PHE A 80 -9.88 -3.18 -0.59
CA PHE A 80 -8.49 -2.84 -0.89
C PHE A 80 -7.69 -4.05 -1.42
N PRO A 81 -7.76 -5.26 -0.82
CA PRO A 81 -7.10 -6.42 -1.39
C PRO A 81 -7.64 -6.78 -2.78
N ALA A 82 -8.96 -6.75 -2.97
CA ALA A 82 -9.58 -7.11 -4.25
C ALA A 82 -9.14 -6.15 -5.36
N ILE A 83 -9.12 -4.84 -5.13
CA ILE A 83 -8.70 -3.86 -6.13
C ILE A 83 -7.17 -3.90 -6.32
N SER A 84 -6.41 -4.06 -5.23
CA SER A 84 -4.94 -4.10 -5.31
C SER A 84 -4.45 -5.32 -6.11
N VAL A 85 -4.92 -6.53 -5.76
CA VAL A 85 -4.51 -7.78 -6.43
C VAL A 85 -5.22 -7.95 -7.75
N GLY A 86 -6.56 -7.79 -7.75
CA GLY A 86 -7.41 -8.13 -8.88
C GLY A 86 -7.27 -7.19 -10.06
N VAL A 87 -6.92 -5.92 -9.81
CA VAL A 87 -6.79 -4.89 -10.85
C VAL A 87 -5.34 -4.44 -10.96
N THR A 88 -4.79 -3.87 -9.89
CA THR A 88 -3.56 -3.09 -10.00
C THR A 88 -2.33 -3.95 -10.27
N GLN A 89 -2.15 -5.02 -9.48
CA GLN A 89 -1.04 -5.96 -9.66
C GLN A 89 -1.14 -6.71 -10.98
N ARG A 90 -2.35 -7.02 -11.45
CA ARG A 90 -2.55 -7.67 -12.76
C ARG A 90 -2.24 -6.74 -13.94
N LEU A 91 -2.56 -5.45 -13.83
CA LEU A 91 -2.34 -4.49 -14.91
C LEU A 91 -0.88 -4.04 -15.01
N PHE A 92 -0.23 -3.76 -13.88
CA PHE A 92 1.10 -3.15 -13.86
C PHE A 92 2.22 -4.12 -13.48
N GLY A 93 1.90 -5.26 -12.84
CA GLY A 93 2.88 -6.13 -12.19
C GLY A 93 3.47 -5.51 -10.92
N ASP A 94 4.04 -6.32 -10.03
CA ASP A 94 4.41 -5.87 -8.69
C ASP A 94 5.51 -4.81 -8.66
N LYS A 95 6.48 -4.86 -9.57
CA LYS A 95 7.60 -3.88 -9.61
C LYS A 95 7.12 -2.48 -9.94
N ILE A 96 6.37 -2.34 -11.03
CA ILE A 96 5.85 -1.05 -11.48
C ILE A 96 4.81 -0.56 -10.48
N ASN A 97 3.96 -1.46 -9.98
CA ASN A 97 2.97 -1.10 -8.97
C ASN A 97 3.62 -0.52 -7.71
N LEU A 98 4.66 -1.17 -7.17
CA LEU A 98 5.37 -0.65 -6.01
C LEU A 98 6.00 0.72 -6.30
N PHE A 99 6.60 0.90 -7.48
CA PHE A 99 7.23 2.16 -7.87
C PHE A 99 6.24 3.32 -7.96
N ILE A 100 5.00 3.07 -8.41
CA ILE A 100 3.94 4.07 -8.49
C ILE A 100 3.30 4.31 -7.13
N MET A 101 2.96 3.22 -6.42
CA MET A 101 2.18 3.30 -5.18
C MET A 101 3.00 3.78 -3.99
N PHE A 102 4.31 3.59 -3.98
CA PHE A 102 5.15 4.03 -2.87
C PHE A 102 5.21 5.56 -2.72
N PRO A 103 5.51 6.37 -3.78
CA PRO A 103 5.40 7.82 -3.69
C PRO A 103 3.99 8.30 -3.30
N LEU A 104 2.95 7.67 -3.87
CA LEU A 104 1.56 7.99 -3.51
C LEU A 104 1.28 7.71 -2.03
N THR A 105 1.81 6.60 -1.50
CA THR A 105 1.71 6.28 -0.07
C THR A 105 2.38 7.33 0.80
N LEU A 106 3.56 7.84 0.41
CA LEU A 106 4.23 8.91 1.14
C LEU A 106 3.42 10.21 1.16
N VAL A 107 2.86 10.60 0.01
CA VAL A 107 1.96 11.76 -0.09
C VAL A 107 0.74 11.55 0.80
N SER A 108 0.12 10.37 0.73
CA SER A 108 -1.04 10.02 1.54
C SER A 108 -0.74 10.01 3.04
N ALA A 109 0.44 9.58 3.47
CA ALA A 109 0.85 9.68 4.87
C ALA A 109 0.90 11.13 5.36
N GLY A 110 1.46 12.04 4.54
CA GLY A 110 1.46 13.47 4.83
C GLY A 110 0.05 14.09 4.86
N LEU A 111 -0.81 13.69 3.91
CA LEU A 111 -2.20 14.13 3.87
C LEU A 111 -3.00 13.61 5.06
N LEU A 112 -2.81 12.36 5.46
CA LEU A 112 -3.42 11.81 6.67
C LEU A 112 -3.02 12.65 7.88
N TYR A 113 -1.73 12.93 8.07
CA TYR A 113 -1.27 13.74 9.20
C TYR A 113 -1.88 15.15 9.21
N TYR A 114 -2.00 15.79 8.05
CA TYR A 114 -2.53 17.15 7.94
C TYR A 114 -4.04 17.23 8.20
N PHE A 115 -4.81 16.24 7.76
CA PHE A 115 -6.28 16.22 7.86
C PHE A 115 -6.82 15.39 9.04
N TRP A 116 -5.95 14.86 9.89
CA TRP A 116 -6.30 14.04 11.05
C TRP A 116 -7.07 14.81 12.14
#